data_AF-A0A8H6J3G4-F1
#
_entry.id   AF-A0A8H6J3G4-F1
#
_cell.length_a   1.000
_cell.length_b   1.000
_cell.length_c   1.000
_cell.angle_alpha   90.00
_cell.angle_beta   90.00
_cell.angle_gamma   90.00
#
_symmetry.space_group_name_H-M   'P 1'
#
loop_
_entity.id
_entity.type
_entity.pdbx_description
1 polymer ?
#
loop_
_entity_poly.entity_id
_entity_poly.type
_entity_poly.pdbx_seq_one_letter_code
_entity_poly.pdbx_strand_id
1 'polypeptide(L)'
;MSAAVGPYAVNERLVDGGGAAAGEATVRVFNTNTGKVIESVFPLDGDGDAATAGDFAIDGVAGTAARVTLRFLDPAGSRTGTLFPTGSRVDDIHGRRVTCIDAGNPCCFVAASDLGVEGTITPQQIDDHPTLTATLDAIRRAAGVKMGLAETEADIPGSVPKIAIVSSPADGRSNALVARAMSVGQPHKAIPVTVALAAAAAATAEGTVVSECVKMENGKGDVVIFHASGTLDVAADLAEDGALRSATVYRTARRLMEGRVFWK
;
A
#
# COMPACT_ATOMS: atom_id res chain seq x y z
N MET A 1 5.61 -8.64 -6.42
CA MET A 1 6.59 -8.60 -7.51
C MET A 1 7.80 -7.75 -7.16
N SER A 2 7.67 -6.45 -6.83
CA SER A 2 8.84 -5.59 -6.57
C SER A 2 9.83 -6.13 -5.54
N ALA A 3 9.37 -6.86 -4.52
CA ALA A 3 10.22 -7.50 -3.51
C ALA A 3 11.22 -8.52 -4.08
N ALA A 4 10.95 -9.11 -5.24
CA ALA A 4 11.83 -10.06 -5.88
C ALA A 4 12.84 -9.40 -6.83
N VAL A 5 12.63 -8.15 -7.23
CA VAL A 5 13.44 -7.49 -8.28
C VAL A 5 14.86 -7.21 -7.79
N GLY A 6 15.01 -6.64 -6.59
CA GLY A 6 16.32 -6.41 -5.97
C GLY A 6 17.10 -7.71 -5.76
N PRO A 7 16.53 -8.70 -5.05
CA PRO A 7 17.14 -10.02 -4.88
C PRO A 7 17.53 -10.68 -6.20
N TYR A 8 16.66 -10.64 -7.21
CA TYR A 8 16.96 -11.18 -8.53
C TYR A 8 18.16 -10.47 -9.17
N ALA A 9 18.19 -9.14 -9.17
CA ALA A 9 19.26 -8.36 -9.78
C ALA A 9 20.64 -8.65 -9.16
N VAL A 10 20.70 -8.88 -7.84
CA VAL A 10 21.94 -9.28 -7.15
C VAL A 10 22.34 -10.71 -7.52
N ASN A 11 21.43 -11.68 -7.39
CA ASN A 11 21.74 -13.08 -7.68
C ASN A 11 22.19 -13.28 -9.14
N GLU A 12 21.59 -12.54 -10.08
CA GLU A 12 21.94 -12.58 -11.51
C GLU A 12 23.12 -11.67 -11.87
N ARG A 13 23.75 -11.02 -10.88
CA ARG A 13 24.92 -10.13 -11.07
C ARG A 13 24.66 -8.99 -12.07
N LEU A 14 23.40 -8.53 -12.16
CA LEU A 14 23.01 -7.36 -12.95
C LEU A 14 23.45 -6.06 -12.27
N VAL A 15 23.60 -6.11 -10.95
CA VAL A 15 24.17 -5.05 -10.13
C VAL A 15 25.15 -5.69 -9.16
N ASP A 16 26.21 -4.95 -8.84
CA ASP A 16 27.00 -5.30 -7.66
C ASP A 16 26.10 -5.08 -6.43
N GLY A 17 26.12 -6.03 -5.49
CA GLY A 17 25.31 -5.98 -4.26
C GLY A 17 25.65 -4.83 -3.30
N GLY A 18 26.31 -3.77 -3.77
CA GLY A 18 26.63 -2.56 -3.01
C GLY A 18 27.53 -2.87 -1.83
N GLY A 19 28.76 -3.33 -2.08
CA GLY A 19 29.78 -3.54 -1.05
C GLY A 19 29.38 -4.59 -0.01
N ALA A 20 29.81 -5.84 -0.24
CA ALA A 20 29.65 -6.99 0.65
C ALA A 20 30.21 -6.83 2.10
N ALA A 21 30.61 -5.62 2.51
CA ALA A 21 31.16 -5.32 3.81
C ALA A 21 30.13 -5.31 4.96
N ALA A 22 28.81 -5.37 4.67
CA ALA A 22 27.77 -5.21 5.69
C ALA A 22 26.68 -6.32 5.74
N GLY A 23 26.78 -7.38 4.93
CA GLY A 23 25.78 -8.47 4.93
C GLY A 23 24.37 -8.05 4.49
N GLU A 24 24.22 -6.86 3.91
CA GLU A 24 22.97 -6.30 3.40
C GLU A 24 23.24 -5.56 2.08
N ALA A 25 22.32 -5.67 1.13
CA ALA A 25 22.34 -4.96 -0.13
C ALA A 25 21.20 -3.93 -0.20
N THR A 26 21.48 -2.80 -0.84
CA THR A 26 20.46 -1.81 -1.24
C THR A 26 20.47 -1.67 -2.76
N VAL A 27 19.38 -2.10 -3.41
CA VAL A 27 19.18 -1.99 -4.86
C VAL A 27 18.15 -0.91 -5.16
N ARG A 28 18.53 0.09 -5.97
CA ARG A 28 17.61 1.13 -6.45
C ARG A 28 16.94 0.67 -7.74
N VAL A 29 15.64 0.42 -7.68
CA VAL A 29 14.82 -0.08 -8.79
C VAL A 29 14.03 1.07 -9.39
N PHE A 30 14.27 1.39 -10.66
CA PHE A 30 13.43 2.34 -11.40
C PHE A 30 12.17 1.62 -11.91
N ASN A 31 11.01 1.97 -11.35
CA ASN A 31 9.72 1.41 -11.76
C ASN A 31 9.19 2.16 -12.99
N THR A 32 9.34 1.55 -14.16
CA THR A 32 8.90 2.13 -15.45
C THR A 32 7.39 2.38 -15.53
N ASN A 33 6.56 1.72 -14.72
CA ASN A 33 5.11 1.94 -14.69
C ASN A 33 4.71 3.26 -14.02
N THR A 34 5.52 3.75 -13.08
CA THR A 34 5.21 4.95 -12.28
C THR A 34 6.25 6.06 -12.43
N GLY A 35 7.40 5.77 -13.06
CA GLY A 35 8.53 6.70 -13.14
C GLY A 35 9.21 6.97 -11.80
N LYS A 36 8.93 6.16 -10.77
CA LYS A 36 9.44 6.33 -9.39
C LYS A 36 10.52 5.31 -9.07
N VAL A 37 11.36 5.65 -8.08
CA VAL A 37 12.42 4.76 -7.58
C VAL A 37 11.95 4.04 -6.33
N ILE A 38 12.25 2.74 -6.26
CA ILE A 38 12.03 1.89 -5.10
C ILE A 38 13.40 1.41 -4.61
N GLU A 39 13.76 1.70 -3.36
CA GLU A 39 14.88 1.06 -2.70
C GLU A 39 14.46 -0.31 -2.17
N SER A 40 15.16 -1.34 -2.62
CA SER A 40 15.01 -2.72 -2.15
C SER A 40 16.20 -3.05 -1.27
N VAL A 41 15.97 -3.14 0.04
CA VAL A 41 16.98 -3.44 1.06
C VAL A 41 16.76 -4.84 1.61
N PHE A 42 17.78 -5.69 1.56
CA PHE A 42 17.66 -7.09 1.96
C PHE A 42 19.03 -7.68 2.36
N PRO A 43 19.06 -8.66 3.27
CA PRO A 43 20.29 -9.32 3.68
C PRO A 43 20.90 -10.16 2.55
N LEU A 44 22.21 -10.27 2.55
CA LEU A 44 22.98 -11.18 1.72
C LEU A 44 23.43 -12.40 2.53
N ASP A 45 23.56 -13.55 1.86
CA ASP A 45 24.16 -14.74 2.44
C ASP A 45 25.70 -14.74 2.31
N GLY A 46 26.34 -15.82 2.76
CA GLY A 46 27.80 -15.97 2.73
C GLY A 46 28.41 -15.98 1.34
N ASP A 47 27.61 -16.27 0.30
CA ASP A 47 28.03 -16.30 -1.10
C ASP A 47 27.76 -14.96 -1.82
N GLY A 48 27.22 -13.99 -1.07
CA GLY A 48 26.86 -12.66 -1.57
C GLY A 48 25.58 -12.65 -2.41
N ASP A 49 24.79 -13.71 -2.38
CA ASP A 49 23.45 -13.76 -2.96
C ASP A 49 22.42 -13.24 -1.95
N ALA A 50 21.23 -12.90 -2.42
CA ALA A 50 20.14 -12.50 -1.54
C ALA A 50 19.73 -13.66 -0.62
N ALA A 51 19.86 -13.44 0.69
CA ALA A 51 19.48 -14.44 1.67
C ALA A 51 17.98 -14.74 1.55
N THR A 52 17.64 -16.03 1.62
CA THR A 52 16.25 -16.49 1.59
C THR A 52 15.74 -16.82 3.00
N ALA A 53 16.60 -17.35 3.87
CA ALA A 53 16.25 -17.71 5.24
C ALA A 53 16.28 -16.49 6.16
N GLY A 54 15.36 -16.46 7.12
CA GLY A 54 15.25 -15.40 8.13
C GLY A 54 14.09 -15.71 9.07
N ASP A 55 13.84 -14.81 10.02
CA ASP A 55 12.81 -14.91 11.06
C ASP A 55 11.57 -14.06 10.78
N PHE A 56 11.55 -13.32 9.66
CA PHE A 56 10.43 -12.47 9.28
C PHE A 56 9.28 -13.29 8.66
N ALA A 57 8.08 -13.12 9.21
CA ALA A 57 6.85 -13.73 8.71
C ALA A 57 5.99 -12.67 8.03
N ILE A 58 5.22 -13.08 7.01
CA ILE A 58 4.15 -12.27 6.44
C ILE A 58 2.89 -13.12 6.31
N ASP A 59 1.74 -12.52 6.60
CA ASP A 59 0.49 -13.24 6.51
C ASP A 59 0.17 -13.67 5.06
N GLY A 60 -0.29 -14.91 4.92
CA GLY A 60 -0.54 -15.56 3.64
C GLY A 60 0.67 -16.30 3.04
N VAL A 61 1.83 -16.31 3.72
CA VAL A 61 3.00 -17.13 3.33
C VAL A 61 3.39 -18.05 4.48
N ALA A 62 3.61 -19.33 4.19
CA ALA A 62 3.98 -20.30 5.22
C ALA A 62 5.45 -20.16 5.64
N GLY A 63 5.69 -20.14 6.96
CA GLY A 63 7.02 -20.07 7.55
C GLY A 63 7.58 -18.66 7.63
N THR A 64 8.89 -18.58 7.83
CA THR A 64 9.65 -17.32 7.90
C THR A 64 10.68 -17.26 6.77
N ALA A 65 11.10 -16.05 6.42
CA ALA A 65 12.11 -15.80 5.40
C ALA A 65 12.89 -14.51 5.71
N ALA A 66 13.90 -14.24 4.92
CA ALA A 66 14.62 -12.97 4.99
C ALA A 66 13.70 -11.79 4.67
N ARG A 67 13.80 -10.72 5.47
CA ARG A 67 13.03 -9.49 5.25
C ARG A 67 13.61 -8.72 4.06
N VAL A 68 12.73 -8.39 3.13
CA VAL A 68 12.97 -7.42 2.05
C VAL A 68 12.20 -6.15 2.37
N THR A 69 12.92 -5.07 2.64
CA THR A 69 12.34 -3.74 2.86
C THR A 69 12.25 -3.01 1.53
N LEU A 70 11.04 -2.58 1.16
CA LEU A 70 10.80 -1.79 -0.03
C LEU A 70 10.44 -0.37 0.38
N ARG A 71 11.33 0.60 0.15
CA ARG A 71 11.05 2.02 0.34
C ARG A 71 10.75 2.66 -1.00
N PHE A 72 9.53 3.14 -1.16
CA PHE A 72 9.10 3.89 -2.34
C PHE A 72 9.49 5.34 -2.09
N LEU A 73 10.47 5.84 -2.84
CA LEU A 73 10.99 7.20 -2.69
C LEU A 73 10.11 8.21 -3.41
N ASP A 74 9.86 9.34 -2.76
CA ASP A 74 8.99 10.43 -3.24
C ASP A 74 7.71 9.92 -3.92
N PRO A 75 6.92 9.05 -3.24
CA PRO A 75 5.82 8.34 -3.90
C PRO A 75 4.60 9.23 -4.15
N ALA A 76 4.59 10.46 -3.62
CA ALA A 76 3.52 11.42 -3.81
C ALA A 76 3.28 11.76 -5.29
N GLY A 77 1.99 11.96 -5.62
CA GLY A 77 1.55 12.50 -6.91
C GLY A 77 1.94 11.64 -8.09
N SER A 78 1.91 10.30 -7.94
CA SER A 78 2.29 9.35 -9.00
C SER A 78 1.52 9.55 -10.32
N ARG A 79 0.30 10.07 -10.24
CA ARG A 79 -0.55 10.41 -11.40
C ARG A 79 -1.15 11.81 -11.31
N THR A 80 -1.35 12.34 -10.10
CA THR A 80 -2.02 13.64 -9.89
C THR A 80 -1.05 14.78 -9.56
N GLY A 81 0.25 14.50 -9.45
CA GLY A 81 1.30 15.51 -9.21
C GLY A 81 1.45 15.97 -7.76
N THR A 82 0.47 15.76 -6.89
CA THR A 82 0.54 16.11 -5.46
C THR A 82 0.01 14.99 -4.57
N LEU A 83 0.38 15.01 -3.28
CA LEU A 83 -0.07 13.99 -2.32
C LEU A 83 -1.58 14.04 -2.08
N PHE A 84 -2.16 15.24 -1.94
CA PHE A 84 -3.60 15.46 -1.73
C PHE A 84 -4.16 16.28 -2.90
N PRO A 85 -4.54 15.61 -4.01
CA PRO A 85 -4.88 16.30 -5.26
C PRO A 85 -6.15 17.13 -5.22
N THR A 86 -7.03 16.93 -4.24
CA THR A 86 -8.22 17.77 -4.03
C THR A 86 -7.93 19.06 -3.28
N GLY A 87 -6.69 19.23 -2.77
CA GLY A 87 -6.29 20.32 -1.89
C GLY A 87 -6.74 20.16 -0.44
N SER A 88 -7.54 19.13 -0.13
CA SER A 88 -8.10 18.88 1.21
C SER A 88 -7.62 17.54 1.77
N ARG A 89 -7.53 17.43 3.10
CA ARG A 89 -7.29 16.13 3.77
C ARG A 89 -8.56 15.25 3.80
N VAL A 90 -9.72 15.89 3.83
CA VAL A 90 -11.04 15.26 3.83
C VAL A 90 -11.95 16.05 2.88
N ASP A 91 -12.65 15.32 2.04
CA ASP A 91 -13.67 15.80 1.12
C ASP A 91 -15.03 15.26 1.55
N ASP A 92 -16.10 16.04 1.36
CA ASP A 92 -17.47 15.49 1.34
C ASP A 92 -17.75 14.94 -0.05
N ILE A 93 -18.05 13.65 -0.12
CA ILE A 93 -18.44 12.95 -1.35
C ILE A 93 -19.70 12.16 -1.05
N HIS A 94 -20.82 12.59 -1.64
CA HIS A 94 -22.14 12.01 -1.41
C HIS A 94 -22.52 11.93 0.08
N GLY A 95 -22.22 12.98 0.84
CA GLY A 95 -22.54 13.09 2.27
C GLY A 95 -21.63 12.24 3.17
N ARG A 96 -20.47 11.81 2.67
CA ARG A 96 -19.50 10.99 3.41
C ARG A 96 -18.15 11.65 3.39
N ARG A 97 -17.42 11.52 4.50
CA ARG A 97 -16.06 12.01 4.63
C ARG A 97 -15.11 11.05 3.92
N VAL A 98 -14.34 11.58 2.97
CA VAL A 98 -13.44 10.78 2.14
C VAL A 98 -12.09 11.47 2.05
N THR A 99 -11.01 10.74 2.35
CA THR A 99 -9.65 11.21 2.06
C THR A 99 -9.27 10.79 0.66
N CYS A 100 -8.94 11.74 -0.21
CA CYS A 100 -8.39 11.50 -1.54
C CYS A 100 -6.88 11.74 -1.53
N ILE A 101 -6.08 10.72 -1.84
CA ILE A 101 -4.62 10.77 -1.72
C ILE A 101 -3.94 10.04 -2.88
N ASP A 102 -2.80 10.54 -3.36
CA ASP A 102 -1.97 9.88 -4.36
C ASP A 102 -0.56 9.66 -3.80
N ALA A 103 -0.33 8.46 -3.28
CA ALA A 103 0.98 7.96 -2.86
C ALA A 103 1.21 6.58 -3.48
N GLY A 104 2.04 6.53 -4.52
CA GLY A 104 2.30 5.34 -5.35
C GLY A 104 1.18 5.01 -6.35
N ASN A 105 -0.07 5.22 -5.98
CA ASN A 105 -1.23 5.20 -6.87
C ASN A 105 -2.39 6.00 -6.23
N PRO A 106 -3.26 6.67 -7.02
CA PRO A 106 -4.44 7.34 -6.49
C PRO A 106 -5.36 6.39 -5.71
N CYS A 107 -5.71 6.79 -4.49
CA CYS A 107 -6.59 6.07 -3.58
C CYS A 107 -7.58 7.03 -2.90
N CYS A 108 -8.74 6.51 -2.54
CA CYS A 108 -9.66 7.17 -1.63
C CYS A 108 -10.03 6.26 -0.44
N PHE A 109 -10.19 6.87 0.73
CA PHE A 109 -10.46 6.17 1.99
C PHE A 109 -11.72 6.72 2.64
N VAL A 110 -12.60 5.83 3.06
CA VAL A 110 -13.87 6.15 3.73
C VAL A 110 -14.00 5.31 5.00
N ALA A 111 -14.52 5.89 6.08
CA ALA A 111 -14.70 5.18 7.33
C ALA A 111 -15.83 4.14 7.23
N ALA A 112 -15.66 2.99 7.88
CA ALA A 112 -16.71 1.96 7.95
C ALA A 112 -18.00 2.49 8.62
N SER A 113 -17.84 3.37 9.63
CA SER A 113 -18.95 4.06 10.30
C SER A 113 -19.79 4.90 9.35
N ASP A 114 -19.17 5.59 8.39
CA ASP A 114 -19.83 6.48 7.42
C ASP A 114 -20.58 5.68 6.33
N LEU A 115 -20.33 4.36 6.27
CA LEU A 115 -21.02 3.41 5.41
C LEU A 115 -22.05 2.57 6.17
N GLY A 116 -22.09 2.64 7.50
CA GLY A 116 -22.97 1.82 8.33
C GLY A 116 -22.62 0.34 8.31
N VAL A 117 -21.34 -0.01 8.16
CA VAL A 117 -20.86 -1.40 8.11
C VAL A 117 -19.79 -1.66 9.17
N GLU A 118 -19.63 -2.93 9.54
CA GLU A 118 -18.53 -3.37 10.39
C GLU A 118 -17.19 -3.15 9.69
N GLY A 119 -16.20 -2.58 10.39
CA GLY A 119 -14.88 -2.35 9.80
C GLY A 119 -14.15 -3.64 9.40
N THR A 120 -14.48 -4.74 10.06
CA THR A 120 -13.92 -6.06 9.77
C THR A 120 -14.65 -6.83 8.66
N ILE A 121 -15.65 -6.21 7.99
CA ILE A 121 -16.46 -6.83 6.93
C ILE A 121 -15.63 -7.67 5.96
N THR A 122 -16.05 -8.90 5.73
CA THR A 122 -15.31 -9.86 4.89
C THR A 122 -15.54 -9.58 3.41
N PRO A 123 -14.65 -10.05 2.51
CA PRO A 123 -14.88 -9.97 1.06
C PRO A 123 -16.25 -10.50 0.64
N GLN A 124 -16.64 -11.67 1.17
CA GLN A 124 -17.94 -12.28 0.89
C GLN A 124 -19.10 -11.41 1.37
N GLN A 125 -19.01 -10.82 2.57
CA GLN A 125 -20.05 -9.91 3.06
C GLN A 125 -20.14 -8.62 2.25
N ILE A 126 -19.04 -8.10 1.68
CA ILE A 126 -19.08 -6.95 0.76
C ILE A 126 -19.81 -7.35 -0.52
N ASP A 127 -19.48 -8.52 -1.10
CA ASP A 127 -20.10 -9.03 -2.32
C ASP A 127 -21.60 -9.31 -2.14
N ASP A 128 -21.98 -9.86 -0.98
CA ASP A 128 -23.38 -10.17 -0.64
C ASP A 128 -24.18 -8.94 -0.21
N HIS A 129 -23.52 -7.82 0.10
CA HIS A 129 -24.22 -6.61 0.56
C HIS A 129 -24.95 -5.94 -0.60
N PRO A 130 -26.27 -5.67 -0.49
CA PRO A 130 -27.11 -5.28 -1.62
C PRO A 130 -26.71 -3.98 -2.30
N THR A 131 -26.10 -3.04 -1.57
CA THR A 131 -25.80 -1.68 -2.06
C THR A 131 -24.35 -1.23 -1.89
N LEU A 132 -23.50 -2.01 -1.21
CA LEU A 132 -22.20 -1.49 -0.74
C LEU A 132 -21.23 -1.30 -1.91
N THR A 133 -21.11 -2.31 -2.78
CA THR A 133 -20.23 -2.23 -3.96
C THR A 133 -20.61 -1.07 -4.88
N ALA A 134 -21.90 -0.85 -5.10
CA ALA A 134 -22.39 0.29 -5.89
C ALA A 134 -22.08 1.64 -5.19
N THR A 135 -22.27 1.72 -3.88
CA THR A 135 -21.95 2.92 -3.08
C THR A 135 -20.45 3.23 -3.13
N LEU A 136 -19.60 2.22 -3.00
CA LEU A 136 -18.14 2.37 -3.07
C LEU A 136 -17.70 2.79 -4.48
N ASP A 137 -18.28 2.24 -5.55
CA ASP A 137 -17.93 2.66 -6.91
C ASP A 137 -18.37 4.11 -7.20
N ALA A 138 -19.54 4.53 -6.71
CA ALA A 138 -19.99 5.93 -6.82
C ALA A 138 -19.02 6.89 -6.12
N ILE A 139 -18.66 6.62 -4.86
CA ILE A 139 -17.66 7.41 -4.12
C ILE A 139 -16.32 7.43 -4.86
N ARG A 140 -15.87 6.27 -5.36
CA ARG A 140 -14.60 6.14 -6.08
C ARG A 140 -14.56 6.98 -7.36
N ARG A 141 -15.65 6.98 -8.13
CA ARG A 141 -15.75 7.78 -9.37
C ARG A 141 -15.78 9.26 -9.08
N ALA A 142 -16.62 9.70 -8.16
CA ALA A 142 -16.69 11.11 -7.74
C ALA A 142 -15.36 11.61 -7.17
N ALA A 143 -14.69 10.79 -6.34
CA ALA A 143 -13.34 11.07 -5.87
C ALA A 143 -12.37 11.19 -7.05
N GLY A 144 -12.41 10.26 -8.00
CA GLY A 144 -11.53 10.29 -9.16
C GLY A 144 -11.66 11.57 -10.01
N VAL A 145 -12.88 12.06 -10.23
CA VAL A 145 -13.12 13.35 -10.90
C VAL A 145 -12.53 14.49 -10.07
N LYS A 146 -12.77 14.51 -8.76
CA LYS A 146 -12.24 15.54 -7.85
C LYS A 146 -10.71 15.55 -7.78
N MET A 147 -10.07 14.40 -7.98
CA MET A 147 -8.62 14.23 -8.08
C MET A 147 -8.06 14.64 -9.45
N GLY A 148 -8.91 14.97 -10.42
CA GLY A 148 -8.50 15.33 -11.79
C GLY A 148 -8.10 14.14 -12.66
N LEU A 149 -8.56 12.92 -12.36
CA LEU A 149 -8.21 11.71 -13.11
C LEU A 149 -9.03 11.50 -14.38
N ALA A 150 -10.20 12.13 -14.47
CA ALA A 150 -11.01 12.26 -15.68
C ALA A 150 -11.98 13.44 -15.54
N GLU A 151 -12.60 13.87 -16.64
CA GLU A 151 -13.58 14.97 -16.66
C GLU A 151 -14.93 14.57 -16.06
N THR A 152 -15.35 13.32 -16.27
CA THR A 152 -16.66 12.81 -15.80
C THR A 152 -16.51 11.49 -15.05
N GLU A 153 -17.49 11.17 -14.20
CA GLU A 153 -17.51 9.92 -13.43
C GLU A 153 -17.57 8.67 -14.32
N ALA A 154 -18.17 8.78 -15.51
CA ALA A 154 -18.28 7.69 -16.47
C ALA A 154 -16.91 7.28 -17.04
N ASP A 155 -16.01 8.26 -17.19
CA ASP A 155 -14.69 8.10 -17.81
C ASP A 155 -13.62 7.60 -16.82
N ILE A 156 -13.95 7.52 -15.53
CA ILE A 156 -13.00 7.07 -14.52
C ILE A 156 -12.64 5.58 -14.73
N PRO A 157 -11.35 5.25 -14.96
CA PRO A 157 -10.92 3.87 -15.14
C PRO A 157 -11.22 3.03 -13.90
N GLY A 158 -11.63 1.76 -14.07
CA GLY A 158 -11.88 0.87 -12.92
C GLY A 158 -10.62 0.56 -12.07
N SER A 159 -9.43 0.89 -12.58
CA SER A 159 -8.16 0.66 -11.90
C SER A 159 -7.74 1.82 -10.98
N VAL A 160 -8.24 3.05 -11.18
CA VAL A 160 -7.90 4.25 -10.38
C VAL A 160 -9.06 5.24 -10.25
N PRO A 161 -9.21 5.93 -9.10
CA PRO A 161 -8.51 5.64 -7.86
C PRO A 161 -8.96 4.28 -7.30
N LYS A 162 -8.14 3.67 -6.44
CA LYS A 162 -8.59 2.54 -5.61
C LYS A 162 -9.42 3.10 -4.46
N ILE A 163 -10.39 2.34 -3.95
CA ILE A 163 -11.16 2.72 -2.76
C ILE A 163 -10.95 1.69 -1.65
N ALA A 164 -10.83 2.14 -0.41
CA ALA A 164 -10.80 1.26 0.75
C ALA A 164 -11.67 1.79 1.90
N ILE A 165 -12.34 0.86 2.56
CA ILE A 165 -13.02 1.08 3.85
C ILE A 165 -11.96 0.99 4.94
N VAL A 166 -11.97 1.93 5.88
CA VAL A 166 -11.06 1.96 7.02
C VAL A 166 -11.80 2.03 8.35
N SER A 167 -11.22 1.46 9.40
CA SER A 167 -11.69 1.63 10.78
C SER A 167 -10.57 1.43 11.78
N SER A 168 -10.78 1.89 13.00
CA SER A 168 -9.97 1.47 14.13
C SER A 168 -10.16 -0.02 14.43
N PRO A 169 -9.13 -0.69 14.97
CA PRO A 169 -9.28 -2.05 15.47
C PRO A 169 -10.14 -2.05 16.74
N ALA A 170 -10.98 -3.08 16.90
CA ALA A 170 -11.95 -3.17 17.99
C ALA A 170 -11.30 -3.30 19.38
N ASP A 171 -10.08 -3.82 19.46
CA ASP A 171 -9.30 -3.93 20.68
C ASP A 171 -8.58 -2.63 21.07
N GLY A 172 -8.72 -1.56 20.27
CA GLY A 172 -8.16 -0.24 20.55
C GLY A 172 -6.64 -0.17 20.51
N ARG A 173 -5.97 -1.17 19.91
CA ARG A 173 -4.51 -1.22 19.86
C ARG A 173 -3.92 -0.06 19.06
N SER A 174 -2.79 0.47 19.53
CA SER A 174 -2.06 1.55 18.87
C SER A 174 -1.39 1.06 17.58
N ASN A 175 -1.01 1.99 16.70
CA ASN A 175 -0.26 1.73 15.47
C ASN A 175 -0.93 0.68 14.56
N ALA A 176 -2.26 0.64 14.55
CA ALA A 176 -3.03 -0.37 13.82
C ALA A 176 -4.21 0.25 13.10
N LEU A 177 -4.48 -0.28 11.90
CA LEU A 177 -5.58 0.12 11.02
C LEU A 177 -6.29 -1.13 10.49
N VAL A 178 -7.61 -1.18 10.53
CA VAL A 178 -8.36 -2.18 9.75
C VAL A 178 -8.67 -1.57 8.40
N ALA A 179 -8.36 -2.30 7.32
CA ALA A 179 -8.63 -1.85 5.95
C ALA A 179 -9.27 -2.95 5.10
N ARG A 180 -10.25 -2.59 4.28
CA ARG A 180 -10.90 -3.44 3.28
C ARG A 180 -10.87 -2.72 1.94
N ALA A 181 -9.99 -3.16 1.05
CA ALA A 181 -9.78 -2.52 -0.24
C ALA A 181 -10.64 -3.15 -1.33
N MET A 182 -11.10 -2.32 -2.26
CA MET A 182 -11.68 -2.75 -3.53
C MET A 182 -10.63 -2.62 -4.64
N SER A 183 -10.65 -3.53 -5.61
CA SER A 183 -9.84 -3.44 -6.82
C SER A 183 -10.66 -3.86 -8.01
N VAL A 184 -10.74 -3.00 -9.04
CA VAL A 184 -11.49 -3.27 -10.28
C VAL A 184 -12.91 -3.77 -10.03
N GLY A 185 -13.60 -3.13 -9.08
CA GLY A 185 -14.99 -3.41 -8.72
C GLY A 185 -15.19 -4.65 -7.84
N GLN A 186 -14.13 -5.27 -7.34
CA GLN A 186 -14.21 -6.49 -6.52
C GLN A 186 -13.50 -6.31 -5.17
N PRO A 187 -14.00 -6.91 -4.08
CA PRO A 187 -13.31 -6.93 -2.80
C PRO A 187 -11.97 -7.65 -2.91
N HIS A 188 -10.92 -6.99 -2.44
CA HIS A 188 -9.60 -7.57 -2.44
C HIS A 188 -9.43 -8.51 -1.23
N LYS A 189 -8.97 -9.75 -1.46
CA LYS A 189 -8.83 -10.76 -0.40
C LYS A 189 -7.74 -10.42 0.65
N ALA A 190 -6.79 -9.57 0.28
CA ALA A 190 -5.80 -8.99 1.19
C ALA A 190 -5.81 -7.45 1.08
N ILE A 191 -4.70 -6.80 0.78
CA ILE A 191 -4.64 -5.38 0.37
C ILE A 191 -3.62 -5.17 -0.77
N PRO A 192 -3.91 -4.37 -1.80
CA PRO A 192 -2.90 -3.99 -2.78
C PRO A 192 -1.79 -3.15 -2.11
N VAL A 193 -0.53 -3.42 -2.44
CA VAL A 193 0.62 -2.71 -1.83
C VAL A 193 0.51 -1.19 -1.98
N THR A 194 0.10 -0.69 -3.14
CA THR A 194 -0.08 0.76 -3.34
C THR A 194 -1.16 1.36 -2.45
N VAL A 195 -2.23 0.61 -2.16
CA VAL A 195 -3.28 1.05 -1.21
C VAL A 195 -2.72 1.07 0.22
N ALA A 196 -1.88 0.09 0.57
CA ALA A 196 -1.23 0.03 1.87
C ALA A 196 -0.25 1.20 2.09
N LEU A 197 0.54 1.56 1.07
CA LEU A 197 1.43 2.73 1.11
C LEU A 197 0.64 4.04 1.23
N ALA A 198 -0.46 4.18 0.48
CA ALA A 198 -1.34 5.33 0.57
C ALA A 198 -2.04 5.42 1.95
N ALA A 199 -2.42 4.28 2.53
CA ALA A 199 -2.96 4.23 3.88
C ALA A 199 -1.92 4.62 4.93
N ALA A 200 -0.66 4.19 4.79
CA ALA A 200 0.43 4.60 5.66
C ALA A 200 0.63 6.12 5.61
N ALA A 201 0.74 6.69 4.40
CA ALA A 201 0.88 8.13 4.21
C ALA A 201 -0.31 8.91 4.78
N ALA A 202 -1.54 8.41 4.60
CA ALA A 202 -2.74 9.03 5.16
C ALA A 202 -2.79 8.89 6.69
N ALA A 203 -2.39 7.76 7.27
CA ALA A 203 -2.34 7.55 8.72
C ALA A 203 -1.36 8.52 9.41
N THR A 204 -0.21 8.77 8.78
CA THR A 204 0.82 9.69 9.31
C THR A 204 0.48 11.17 9.02
N ALA A 205 -0.31 11.47 7.99
CA ALA A 205 -0.79 12.82 7.72
C ALA A 205 -2.01 13.16 8.57
N GLU A 206 -1.85 14.02 9.57
CA GLU A 206 -2.94 14.46 10.45
C GLU A 206 -4.13 15.05 9.67
N GLY A 207 -5.33 14.82 10.21
CA GLY A 207 -6.58 15.37 9.70
C GLY A 207 -7.17 14.61 8.51
N THR A 208 -6.70 13.39 8.22
CA THR A 208 -7.34 12.48 7.25
C THR A 208 -8.30 11.51 7.94
N VAL A 209 -9.25 10.95 7.18
CA VAL A 209 -10.13 9.87 7.65
C VAL A 209 -9.32 8.67 8.16
N VAL A 210 -8.17 8.38 7.54
CA VAL A 210 -7.30 7.28 7.97
C VAL A 210 -6.60 7.61 9.28
N SER A 211 -6.07 8.83 9.45
CA SER A 211 -5.43 9.27 10.70
C SER A 211 -6.40 9.27 11.88
N GLU A 212 -7.70 9.54 11.65
CA GLU A 212 -8.74 9.43 12.67
C GLU A 212 -8.98 7.97 13.12
N CYS A 213 -8.69 7.00 12.25
CA CYS A 213 -8.84 5.57 12.54
C CYS A 213 -7.63 4.96 13.25
N VAL A 214 -6.48 5.65 13.30
CA VAL A 214 -5.23 5.12 13.84
C VAL A 214 -4.79 5.91 15.06
N LYS A 215 -4.64 5.23 16.19
CA LYS A 215 -3.98 5.79 17.36
C LYS A 215 -2.47 5.59 17.24
N MET A 216 -1.75 6.60 16.74
CA MET A 216 -0.29 6.56 16.62
C MET A 216 0.37 6.71 17.99
N GLU A 217 1.22 5.76 18.38
CA GLU A 217 2.05 5.87 19.58
C GLU A 217 3.19 6.88 19.30
N ASN A 218 3.33 7.91 20.13
CA ASN A 218 4.33 8.98 19.97
C ASN A 218 4.29 9.74 18.63
N GLY A 219 3.19 9.65 17.86
CA GLY A 219 3.00 10.34 16.58
C GLY A 219 3.90 9.84 15.43
N LYS A 220 4.67 8.76 15.63
CA LYS A 220 5.60 8.20 14.64
C LYS A 220 5.66 6.68 14.77
N GLY A 221 5.85 5.99 13.66
CA GLY A 221 6.09 4.55 13.65
C GLY A 221 5.42 3.82 12.50
N ASP A 222 5.69 2.53 12.44
CA ASP A 222 5.07 1.62 11.50
C ASP A 222 3.60 1.40 11.88
N VAL A 223 2.73 1.30 10.88
CA VAL A 223 1.32 0.96 11.04
C VAL A 223 1.10 -0.47 10.57
N VAL A 224 0.45 -1.26 11.41
CA VAL A 224 0.00 -2.62 11.06
C VAL A 224 -1.39 -2.54 10.44
N ILE A 225 -1.50 -2.86 9.15
CA ILE A 225 -2.79 -2.88 8.46
C ILE A 225 -3.40 -4.29 8.53
N PHE A 226 -4.52 -4.42 9.25
CA PHE A 226 -5.36 -5.62 9.30
C PHE A 226 -6.27 -5.68 8.07
N HIS A 227 -5.87 -6.45 7.08
CA HIS A 227 -6.67 -6.76 5.88
C HIS A 227 -7.43 -8.07 6.03
N ALA A 228 -8.23 -8.46 5.03
CA ALA A 228 -9.14 -9.60 5.10
C ALA A 228 -8.48 -10.99 5.25
N SER A 229 -7.15 -11.08 5.15
CA SER A 229 -6.39 -12.35 5.20
C SER A 229 -5.25 -12.31 6.23
N GLY A 230 -5.19 -11.28 7.07
CA GLY A 230 -4.08 -11.06 8.00
C GLY A 230 -3.64 -9.61 8.05
N THR A 231 -2.33 -9.40 8.15
CA THR A 231 -1.69 -8.13 8.47
C THR A 231 -0.60 -7.77 7.48
N LEU A 232 -0.35 -6.48 7.35
CA LEU A 232 0.74 -5.93 6.57
C LEU A 232 1.35 -4.73 7.29
N ASP A 233 2.62 -4.84 7.65
CA ASP A 233 3.40 -3.74 8.21
C ASP A 233 3.77 -2.73 7.10
N VAL A 234 3.50 -1.46 7.37
CA VAL A 234 3.83 -0.34 6.50
C VAL A 234 4.35 0.84 7.30
N ALA A 235 5.13 1.71 6.67
CA ALA A 235 5.57 2.96 7.28
C ALA A 235 5.48 4.11 6.27
N ALA A 236 5.42 5.33 6.76
CA ALA A 236 5.55 6.53 5.95
C ALA A 236 6.44 7.55 6.66
N ASP A 237 7.35 8.16 5.90
CA ASP A 237 8.20 9.25 6.37
C ASP A 237 7.71 10.56 5.75
N LEU A 238 7.06 11.39 6.58
CA LEU A 238 6.70 12.75 6.22
C LEU A 238 7.73 13.73 6.81
N ALA A 239 8.20 14.64 5.97
CA ALA A 239 8.95 15.81 6.39
C ALA A 239 8.06 16.76 7.22
N GLU A 240 8.70 17.70 7.93
CA GLU A 240 8.00 18.70 8.76
C GLU A 240 7.08 19.61 7.93
N ASP A 241 7.38 19.82 6.65
CA ASP A 241 6.56 20.58 5.70
C ASP A 241 5.40 19.76 5.11
N GLY A 242 5.24 18.51 5.54
CA GLY A 242 4.21 17.58 5.06
C GLY A 242 4.56 16.86 3.76
N ALA A 243 5.76 17.02 3.21
CA ALA A 243 6.20 16.27 2.04
C ALA A 243 6.46 14.79 2.39
N LEU A 244 5.88 13.87 1.62
CA LEU A 244 6.08 12.44 1.79
C LEU A 244 7.42 12.01 1.13
N ARG A 245 8.46 11.83 1.95
CA ARG A 245 9.80 11.43 1.52
C ARG A 245 9.85 9.97 1.10
N SER A 246 9.20 9.11 1.87
CA SER A 246 9.11 7.69 1.54
C SER A 246 7.87 7.03 2.12
N ALA A 247 7.44 5.94 1.47
CA ALA A 247 6.50 4.99 2.03
C ALA A 247 7.11 3.59 1.94
N THR A 248 7.05 2.83 3.03
CA THR A 248 7.76 1.56 3.18
C THR A 248 6.78 0.41 3.37
N VAL A 249 7.11 -0.73 2.78
CA VAL A 249 6.45 -2.01 3.04
C VAL A 249 7.50 -3.10 3.23
N TYR A 250 7.20 -4.05 4.10
CA TYR A 250 8.07 -5.18 4.39
C TYR A 250 7.53 -6.45 3.74
N ARG A 251 8.39 -7.17 3.03
CA ARG A 251 8.03 -8.37 2.26
C ARG A 251 9.10 -9.44 2.42
N THR A 252 8.87 -10.56 1.75
CA THR A 252 9.84 -11.65 1.59
C THR A 252 9.94 -11.99 0.10
N ALA A 253 11.03 -12.64 -0.30
CA ALA A 253 11.23 -13.13 -1.66
C ALA A 253 12.00 -14.45 -1.64
N ARG A 254 11.68 -15.35 -2.58
CA ARG A 254 12.38 -16.64 -2.75
C ARG A 254 12.34 -17.06 -4.22
N ARG A 255 13.48 -17.48 -4.77
CA ARG A 255 13.54 -18.15 -6.08
C ARG A 255 12.91 -19.54 -5.94
N LEU A 256 11.88 -19.83 -6.72
CA LEU A 256 11.19 -21.13 -6.69
C LEU A 256 11.71 -22.09 -7.76
N MET A 257 12.07 -21.56 -8.92
CA MET A 257 12.57 -22.31 -10.07
C MET A 257 13.42 -21.39 -10.94
N GLU A 258 14.42 -21.97 -11.60
CA GLU A 258 15.18 -21.36 -12.69
C GLU A 258 15.13 -22.30 -13.89
N GLY A 259 14.94 -21.77 -15.10
CA GLY A 259 14.82 -22.59 -16.29
C GLY A 259 14.27 -21.86 -17.51
N ARG A 260 13.76 -22.63 -18.47
CA ARG A 260 13.18 -22.12 -19.74
C ARG A 260 11.69 -22.44 -19.81
N VAL A 261 10.89 -21.45 -20.22
CA VAL A 261 9.46 -21.60 -20.44
C VAL A 261 9.21 -21.92 -21.92
N PHE A 262 8.36 -22.91 -22.20
CA PHE A 262 7.90 -23.26 -23.55
C PHE A 262 6.41 -22.91 -23.66
N TRP A 263 6.01 -22.26 -24.75
CA TRP A 263 4.59 -22.03 -25.09
C TRP A 263 4.34 -22.42 -26.54
N LYS A 264 3.08 -22.74 -26.86
CA LYS A 264 2.63 -23.04 -28.23
C LYS A 264 2.03 -21.80 -28.85
#